data_AF-A0A6J1LG28-F1
#
_entry.id   AF-A0A6J1LG28-F1
#
_cell.length_a   1.000
_cell.length_b   1.000
_cell.length_c   1.000
_cell.angle_alpha   90.00
_cell.angle_beta   90.00
_cell.angle_gamma   90.00
#
_symmetry.space_group_name_H-M   'P 1'
#
loop_
_entity.id
_entity.type
_entity.pdbx_description
1 polymer ?
#
loop_
_entity_poly.entity_id
_entity_poly.type
_entity_poly.pdbx_seq_one_letter_code
_entity_poly.pdbx_strand_id
1 'polypeptide(L)'
;MNFWRLQLQMVKLSRLTIELLQSRFQAHSAFIAKSKQITQQISQQNRLCHCRSRNQLNDSNIEGSMLKYLNQKEAINVDLDLFNEYKFSVDQLMELAGLSCAHAIAKCFPADRYERVLVCCGPGNNGGDGLVCARHLALMGYTPVLYYPKPTPKPLYENLAYQCQRMEIETISDCPSITSAADSYDLIVDALFGFSFKPPVRTDFVPVVELLQKTKLPIASVDIPSGWDVEEGKLNDCDMEPTLLISLTAPKLCAKHFKGKHHFLGGRFVPPALQRKYELNLPTYPGNEMCLEL
;
A
#
# COMPACT_ATOMS: atom_id res chain seq x y z
N MET A 1 -3.90 63.55 -36.41
CA MET A 1 -4.92 63.48 -35.33
C MET A 1 -5.11 62.09 -34.69
N ASN A 2 -4.36 61.04 -35.08
CA ASN A 2 -4.62 59.66 -34.63
C ASN A 2 -3.64 59.11 -33.57
N PHE A 3 -2.46 59.72 -33.39
CA PHE A 3 -1.46 59.21 -32.44
C PHE A 3 -1.83 59.46 -30.97
N TRP A 4 -2.30 60.67 -30.66
CA TRP A 4 -2.73 61.05 -29.30
C TRP A 4 -3.96 60.26 -28.81
N ARG A 5 -4.88 59.88 -29.71
CA ARG A 5 -6.05 59.06 -29.36
C ARG A 5 -5.66 57.62 -28.98
N LEU A 6 -4.72 57.02 -29.71
CA LEU A 6 -4.17 55.69 -29.41
C LEU A 6 -3.41 55.68 -28.08
N GLN A 7 -2.61 56.72 -27.81
CA GLN A 7 -1.85 56.83 -26.56
C GLN A 7 -2.79 56.99 -25.33
N LEU A 8 -3.86 57.79 -25.46
CA LEU A 8 -4.90 57.91 -24.43
C LEU A 8 -5.68 56.60 -24.22
N GLN A 9 -5.94 55.82 -25.28
CA GLN A 9 -6.57 54.51 -25.17
C GLN A 9 -5.67 53.49 -24.47
N MET A 10 -4.36 53.46 -24.77
CA MET A 10 -3.42 52.57 -24.09
C MET A 10 -3.27 52.90 -22.60
N VAL A 11 -3.23 54.19 -22.23
CA VAL A 11 -3.19 54.60 -20.82
C VAL A 11 -4.48 54.18 -20.10
N LYS A 12 -5.65 54.31 -20.74
CA LYS A 12 -6.93 53.83 -20.16
C LYS A 12 -6.95 52.30 -19.99
N LEU A 13 -6.50 51.54 -20.99
CA LEU A 13 -6.42 50.08 -20.91
C LEU A 13 -5.44 49.60 -19.82
N SER A 14 -4.31 50.30 -19.65
CA SER A 14 -3.33 50.01 -18.59
C SER A 14 -3.89 50.27 -17.18
N ARG A 15 -4.68 51.35 -17.00
CA ARG A 15 -5.35 51.62 -15.72
C ARG A 15 -6.41 50.56 -15.40
N LEU A 16 -7.24 50.19 -16.38
CA LEU A 16 -8.24 49.13 -16.23
C LEU A 16 -7.62 47.77 -15.87
N THR A 17 -6.47 47.42 -16.46
CA THR A 17 -5.75 46.17 -16.12
C THR A 17 -5.15 46.21 -14.72
N ILE A 18 -4.62 47.36 -14.28
CA ILE A 18 -4.11 47.53 -12.92
C ILE A 18 -5.24 47.43 -11.88
N GLU A 19 -6.40 48.05 -12.14
CA GLU A 19 -7.58 47.96 -11.25
C GLU A 19 -8.12 46.52 -11.17
N LEU A 20 -8.14 45.79 -12.28
CA LEU A 20 -8.51 44.36 -12.33
C LEU A 20 -7.53 43.48 -11.55
N LEU A 21 -6.22 43.74 -11.62
CA LEU A 21 -5.21 43.00 -10.86
C LEU A 21 -5.29 43.31 -9.36
N GLN A 22 -5.53 44.57 -8.98
CA GLN A 22 -5.72 44.98 -7.58
C GLN A 22 -6.97 44.35 -6.96
N SER A 23 -8.09 44.30 -7.68
CA SER A 23 -9.30 43.65 -7.19
C SER A 23 -9.13 42.13 -7.03
N ARG A 24 -8.41 41.46 -7.96
CA ARG A 24 -8.06 40.04 -7.82
C ARG A 24 -7.14 39.78 -6.63
N PHE A 25 -6.16 40.66 -6.37
CA PHE A 25 -5.25 40.51 -5.24
C PHE A 25 -5.97 40.71 -3.89
N GLN A 26 -6.92 41.65 -3.82
CA GLN A 26 -7.78 41.85 -2.64
C GLN A 26 -8.70 40.64 -2.41
N ALA A 27 -9.30 40.09 -3.46
CA ALA A 27 -10.12 38.89 -3.38
C ALA A 27 -9.32 37.66 -2.90
N HIS A 28 -8.09 37.50 -3.41
CA HIS A 28 -7.19 36.41 -2.99
C HIS A 28 -6.73 36.56 -1.54
N SER A 29 -6.43 37.79 -1.11
CA SER A 29 -6.08 38.10 0.28
C SER A 29 -7.25 37.83 1.23
N ALA A 30 -8.48 38.18 0.83
CA ALA A 30 -9.70 37.89 1.59
C ALA A 30 -9.96 36.38 1.68
N PHE A 31 -9.70 35.62 0.62
CA PHE A 31 -9.81 34.15 0.61
C PHE A 31 -8.81 33.50 1.59
N ILE A 32 -7.56 33.95 1.60
CA ILE A 32 -6.53 33.46 2.54
C ILE A 32 -6.92 33.80 3.99
N ALA A 33 -7.43 35.00 4.25
CA ALA A 33 -7.88 35.39 5.58
C ALA A 33 -9.05 34.50 6.06
N LYS A 34 -10.02 34.22 5.18
CA LYS A 34 -11.17 33.35 5.48
C LYS A 34 -10.76 31.90 5.72
N SER A 35 -9.79 31.40 4.95
CA SER A 35 -9.19 30.06 5.14
C SER A 35 -8.52 29.95 6.52
N LYS A 36 -7.69 30.92 6.91
CA LYS A 36 -7.05 30.96 8.24
C LYS A 36 -8.07 30.99 9.38
N GLN A 37 -9.16 31.73 9.21
CA GLN A 37 -10.23 31.81 10.21
C GLN A 37 -10.98 30.48 10.38
N ILE A 38 -11.23 29.76 9.27
CA ILE A 38 -11.82 28.41 9.29
C ILE A 38 -10.87 27.42 9.99
N THR A 39 -9.57 27.45 9.70
CA THR A 39 -8.59 26.59 10.37
C THR A 39 -8.53 26.85 11.89
N GLN A 40 -8.62 28.11 12.31
CA GLN A 40 -8.69 28.47 13.73
C GLN A 40 -9.99 28.01 14.40
N GLN A 41 -11.13 28.11 13.72
CA GLN A 41 -12.41 27.60 14.22
C GLN A 41 -12.39 26.08 14.38
N ILE A 42 -11.88 25.33 13.41
CA ILE A 42 -11.72 23.87 13.49
C ILE A 42 -10.80 23.48 14.65
N SER A 43 -9.69 24.22 14.85
CA SER A 43 -8.77 24.01 15.96
C SER A 43 -9.40 24.27 17.34
N GLN A 44 -10.28 25.27 17.47
CA GLN A 44 -11.01 25.55 18.71
C GLN A 44 -12.11 24.50 18.96
N GLN A 45 -12.82 24.07 17.91
CA GLN A 45 -13.85 23.04 17.99
C GLN A 45 -13.26 21.68 18.41
N ASN A 46 -12.09 21.31 17.86
CA ASN A 46 -11.37 20.09 18.26
C ASN A 46 -10.89 20.13 19.72
N ARG A 47 -10.49 21.30 20.24
CA ARG A 47 -10.11 21.47 21.67
C ARG A 47 -11.30 21.34 22.62
N LEU A 48 -12.48 21.80 22.22
CA LEU A 48 -13.71 21.65 23.02
C LEU A 48 -14.23 20.21 23.01
N CYS A 49 -14.08 19.49 21.88
CA CYS A 49 -14.41 18.06 21.80
C CYS A 49 -13.48 17.19 22.67
N HIS A 50 -12.18 17.52 22.75
CA HIS A 50 -11.21 16.80 23.60
C HIS A 50 -11.41 16.99 25.11
N CYS A 51 -12.06 18.08 25.54
CA CYS A 51 -12.31 18.34 26.96
C CYS A 51 -13.60 17.64 27.45
N ARG A 52 -14.58 17.39 26.57
CA ARG A 52 -15.82 16.68 26.90
C ARG A 52 -15.71 15.16 26.90
N SER A 53 -14.72 14.56 26.24
CA SER A 53 -14.54 13.11 26.20
C SER A 53 -13.76 12.54 27.40
N ARG A 54 -13.23 13.38 28.30
CA ARG A 54 -12.39 12.92 29.44
C ARG A 54 -13.14 12.54 30.71
N ASN A 55 -14.44 12.81 30.83
CA ASN A 55 -15.19 12.61 32.09
C ASN A 55 -16.31 11.55 32.05
N GLN A 56 -16.38 10.70 31.00
CA GLN A 56 -17.32 9.57 30.96
C GLN A 56 -16.75 8.35 30.20
N LEU A 57 -15.55 7.90 30.58
CA LEU A 57 -15.18 6.51 30.35
C LEU A 57 -15.04 5.86 31.72
N ASN A 58 -16.16 5.29 32.16
CA ASN A 58 -16.11 4.25 33.18
C ASN A 58 -15.23 3.13 32.60
N ASP A 59 -14.15 2.83 33.30
CA ASP A 59 -13.34 1.62 33.13
C ASP A 59 -14.21 0.39 33.48
N SER A 60 -15.11 0.03 32.57
CA SER A 60 -15.83 -1.23 32.61
C SER A 60 -15.30 -2.13 31.51
N ASN A 61 -14.38 -3.03 31.88
CA ASN A 61 -14.07 -4.32 31.26
C ASN A 61 -14.23 -4.37 29.73
N ILE A 62 -13.21 -3.93 28.99
CA ILE A 62 -12.96 -4.51 27.66
C ILE A 62 -12.11 -5.75 27.91
N GLU A 63 -12.75 -6.92 28.05
CA GLU A 63 -12.07 -8.18 27.79
C GLU A 63 -11.44 -8.07 26.39
N GLY A 64 -10.11 -8.08 26.34
CA GLY A 64 -9.34 -7.85 25.12
C GLY A 64 -9.63 -8.91 24.08
N SER A 65 -10.55 -8.62 23.18
CA SER A 65 -10.89 -9.49 22.06
C SER A 65 -9.64 -9.69 21.19
N MET A 66 -9.14 -10.93 21.12
CA MET A 66 -7.90 -11.29 20.41
C MET A 66 -8.06 -11.04 18.90
N LEU A 67 -7.04 -10.48 18.26
CA LEU A 67 -6.97 -10.32 16.81
C LEU A 67 -7.31 -11.64 16.11
N LYS A 68 -8.29 -11.61 15.21
CA LYS A 68 -8.71 -12.81 14.49
C LYS A 68 -7.78 -13.09 13.31
N TYR A 69 -7.41 -14.36 13.18
CA TYR A 69 -6.70 -14.89 12.02
C TYR A 69 -7.70 -15.67 11.17
N LEU A 70 -7.79 -15.33 9.89
CA LEU A 70 -8.79 -15.85 8.98
C LEU A 70 -8.37 -17.20 8.38
N ASN A 71 -9.29 -18.14 8.33
CA ASN A 71 -9.13 -19.31 7.45
C ASN A 71 -9.31 -18.90 5.98
N GLN A 72 -9.00 -19.81 5.05
CA GLN A 72 -9.04 -19.48 3.62
C GLN A 72 -10.45 -19.06 3.16
N LYS A 73 -11.48 -19.75 3.67
CA LYS A 73 -12.89 -19.48 3.32
C LYS A 73 -13.35 -18.11 3.84
N GLU A 74 -12.97 -17.73 5.06
CA GLU A 74 -13.29 -16.43 5.62
C GLU A 74 -12.61 -15.31 4.84
N ALA A 75 -11.33 -15.47 4.50
CA ALA A 75 -10.61 -14.49 3.68
C ALA A 75 -11.30 -14.28 2.32
N ILE A 76 -11.70 -15.35 1.63
CA ILE A 76 -12.48 -15.27 0.38
C ILE A 76 -13.79 -14.52 0.59
N ASN A 77 -14.53 -14.82 1.66
CA ASN A 77 -15.82 -14.19 1.93
C ASN A 77 -15.68 -12.69 2.25
N VAL A 78 -14.64 -12.30 2.99
CA VAL A 78 -14.35 -10.89 3.28
C VAL A 78 -14.09 -10.12 1.98
N ASP A 79 -13.29 -10.67 1.08
CA ASP A 79 -13.03 -10.07 -0.24
C ASP A 79 -14.31 -9.97 -1.08
N LEU A 80 -15.12 -11.04 -1.12
CA LEU A 80 -16.40 -11.03 -1.83
C LEU A 80 -17.35 -9.96 -1.29
N ASP A 81 -17.43 -9.77 0.03
CA ASP A 81 -18.21 -8.70 0.63
C ASP A 81 -17.66 -7.32 0.21
N LEU A 82 -16.35 -7.11 0.30
CA LEU A 82 -15.72 -5.83 -0.08
C LEU A 82 -16.06 -5.44 -1.52
N PHE A 83 -15.96 -6.38 -2.47
CA PHE A 83 -16.25 -6.13 -3.88
C PHE A 83 -17.75 -6.05 -4.19
N ASN A 84 -18.57 -6.90 -3.59
CA ASN A 84 -19.98 -7.05 -3.99
C ASN A 84 -20.94 -6.29 -3.10
N GLU A 85 -20.76 -6.27 -1.78
CA GLU A 85 -21.64 -5.56 -0.85
C GLU A 85 -21.20 -4.09 -0.72
N TYR A 86 -19.90 -3.86 -0.49
CA TYR A 86 -19.34 -2.53 -0.28
C TYR A 86 -18.92 -1.81 -1.56
N LYS A 87 -18.99 -2.50 -2.71
CA LYS A 87 -18.76 -1.94 -4.05
C LYS A 87 -17.37 -1.30 -4.24
N PHE A 88 -16.39 -1.71 -3.46
CA PHE A 88 -15.01 -1.38 -3.79
C PHE A 88 -14.63 -2.05 -5.09
N SER A 89 -13.89 -1.34 -5.93
CA SER A 89 -13.29 -1.94 -7.11
C SER A 89 -11.95 -2.58 -6.77
N VAL A 90 -11.52 -3.54 -7.59
CA VAL A 90 -10.27 -4.29 -7.36
C VAL A 90 -9.05 -3.35 -7.38
N ASP A 91 -9.02 -2.41 -8.32
CA ASP A 91 -7.96 -1.40 -8.43
C ASP A 91 -7.85 -0.51 -7.19
N GLN A 92 -8.96 -0.11 -6.58
CA GLN A 92 -8.96 0.68 -5.34
C GLN A 92 -8.30 -0.06 -4.18
N LEU A 93 -8.71 -1.31 -3.93
CA LEU A 93 -8.17 -2.08 -2.82
C LEU A 93 -6.72 -2.50 -3.07
N MET A 94 -6.39 -2.86 -4.30
CA MET A 94 -5.02 -3.19 -4.73
C MET A 94 -4.07 -2.00 -4.59
N GLU A 95 -4.51 -0.78 -4.94
CA GLU A 95 -3.70 0.43 -4.74
C GLU A 95 -3.36 0.65 -3.26
N LEU A 96 -4.36 0.49 -2.38
CA LEU A 96 -4.18 0.66 -0.94
C LEU A 96 -3.36 -0.49 -0.32
N ALA A 97 -3.53 -1.71 -0.80
CA ALA A 97 -2.77 -2.88 -0.37
C ALA A 97 -1.29 -2.75 -0.73
N GLY A 98 -0.97 -2.49 -2.01
CA GLY A 98 0.40 -2.30 -2.45
C GLY A 98 1.07 -1.07 -1.82
N LEU A 99 0.34 0.03 -1.60
CA LEU A 99 0.84 1.18 -0.81
C LEU A 99 1.17 0.77 0.63
N SER A 100 0.30 -0.01 1.29
CA SER A 100 0.55 -0.52 2.63
C SER A 100 1.80 -1.40 2.68
N CYS A 101 2.02 -2.21 1.64
CA CYS A 101 3.22 -3.04 1.50
C CYS A 101 4.49 -2.20 1.40
N ALA A 102 4.50 -1.19 0.52
CA ALA A 102 5.63 -0.28 0.38
C ALA A 102 5.95 0.45 1.69
N HIS A 103 4.92 0.92 2.42
CA HIS A 103 5.10 1.54 3.74
C HIS A 103 5.69 0.58 4.78
N ALA A 104 5.21 -0.66 4.84
CA ALA A 104 5.73 -1.67 5.78
C ALA A 104 7.19 -2.01 5.47
N ILE A 105 7.53 -2.17 4.19
CA ILE A 105 8.91 -2.38 3.73
C ILE A 105 9.77 -1.18 4.13
N ALA A 106 9.32 0.05 3.89
CA ALA A 106 10.10 1.25 4.21
C ALA A 106 10.37 1.43 5.70
N LYS A 107 9.46 0.99 6.57
CA LYS A 107 9.66 0.99 8.03
C LYS A 107 10.68 -0.06 8.49
N CYS A 108 10.78 -1.20 7.82
CA CYS A 108 11.66 -2.31 8.23
C CYS A 108 13.04 -2.26 7.56
N PHE A 109 13.11 -1.80 6.32
CA PHE A 109 14.27 -1.87 5.44
C PHE A 109 14.56 -0.50 4.82
N PRO A 110 15.17 0.45 5.57
CA PRO A 110 15.42 1.81 5.07
C PRO A 110 16.17 1.85 3.74
N ALA A 111 15.74 2.71 2.83
CA ALA A 111 16.25 2.79 1.45
C ALA A 111 17.76 3.07 1.34
N ASP A 112 18.36 3.72 2.34
CA ASP A 112 19.81 3.99 2.41
C ASP A 112 20.67 2.72 2.57
N ARG A 113 20.05 1.60 2.98
CA ARG A 113 20.72 0.30 3.17
C ARG A 113 20.12 -0.82 2.34
N TYR A 114 18.86 -0.68 1.94
CA TYR A 114 18.11 -1.70 1.20
C TYR A 114 17.56 -1.14 -0.12
N GLU A 115 18.37 -0.34 -0.81
CA GLU A 115 17.95 0.43 -1.99
C GLU A 115 17.45 -0.48 -3.13
N ARG A 116 18.16 -1.57 -3.42
CA ARG A 116 17.92 -2.40 -4.62
C ARG A 116 16.95 -3.53 -4.28
N VAL A 117 15.76 -3.49 -4.88
CA VAL A 117 14.67 -4.41 -4.50
C VAL A 117 14.26 -5.26 -5.69
N LEU A 118 14.35 -6.58 -5.58
CA LEU A 118 13.72 -7.49 -6.55
C LEU A 118 12.28 -7.75 -6.15
N VAL A 119 11.32 -7.37 -6.99
CA VAL A 119 9.89 -7.60 -6.74
C VAL A 119 9.39 -8.73 -7.65
N CYS A 120 9.09 -9.87 -7.03
CA CYS A 120 8.66 -11.08 -7.71
C CYS A 120 7.13 -11.14 -7.77
N CYS A 121 6.56 -10.83 -8.94
CA CYS A 121 5.11 -10.72 -9.14
C CYS A 121 4.50 -12.01 -9.69
N GLY A 122 3.42 -12.46 -9.05
CA GLY A 122 2.60 -13.57 -9.52
C GLY A 122 1.54 -13.18 -10.54
N PRO A 123 0.80 -14.16 -11.07
CA PRO A 123 -0.18 -13.94 -12.14
C PRO A 123 -1.51 -13.34 -11.64
N GLY A 124 -1.74 -13.28 -10.33
CA GLY A 124 -3.02 -12.91 -9.73
C GLY A 124 -2.98 -11.59 -8.96
N ASN A 125 -3.96 -11.41 -8.06
CA ASN A 125 -4.08 -10.19 -7.26
C ASN A 125 -2.80 -9.86 -6.47
N ASN A 126 -2.16 -10.88 -5.86
CA ASN A 126 -0.92 -10.68 -5.11
C ASN A 126 0.19 -10.07 -5.98
N GLY A 127 0.29 -10.49 -7.26
CA GLY A 127 1.23 -9.89 -8.20
C GLY A 127 0.86 -8.46 -8.58
N GLY A 128 -0.43 -8.15 -8.66
CA GLY A 128 -0.91 -6.77 -8.79
C GLY A 128 -0.52 -5.89 -7.59
N ASP A 129 -0.66 -6.41 -6.36
CA ASP A 129 -0.19 -5.75 -5.14
C ASP A 129 1.32 -5.51 -5.20
N GLY A 130 2.09 -6.47 -5.72
CA GLY A 130 3.52 -6.35 -6.00
C GLY A 130 3.87 -5.23 -7.00
N LEU A 131 3.12 -5.12 -8.12
CA LEU A 131 3.31 -4.04 -9.09
C LEU A 131 3.05 -2.65 -8.48
N VAL A 132 1.95 -2.52 -7.72
CA VAL A 132 1.65 -1.29 -6.97
C VAL A 132 2.75 -1.00 -5.95
N CYS A 133 3.18 -2.01 -5.19
CA CYS A 133 4.25 -1.90 -4.20
C CYS A 133 5.55 -1.40 -4.84
N ALA A 134 5.99 -1.99 -5.96
CA ALA A 134 7.18 -1.58 -6.68
C ALA A 134 7.13 -0.11 -7.10
N ARG A 135 6.00 0.35 -7.66
CA ARG A 135 5.80 1.75 -8.00
C ARG A 135 5.95 2.67 -6.78
N HIS A 136 5.32 2.34 -5.65
CA HIS A 136 5.43 3.18 -4.46
C HIS A 136 6.83 3.15 -3.83
N LEU A 137 7.52 2.00 -3.86
CA LEU A 137 8.92 1.90 -3.44
C LEU A 137 9.82 2.82 -4.28
N ALA A 138 9.64 2.88 -5.61
CA ALA A 138 10.38 3.82 -6.45
C ALA A 138 10.17 5.29 -6.01
N LEU A 139 8.93 5.69 -5.66
CA LEU A 139 8.65 7.03 -5.13
C LEU A 139 9.24 7.28 -3.74
N MET A 140 9.55 6.22 -2.99
CA MET A 140 10.15 6.28 -1.65
C MET A 140 11.68 6.23 -1.67
N GLY A 141 12.31 6.24 -2.85
CA GLY A 141 13.76 6.28 -3.01
C GLY A 141 14.43 4.91 -3.10
N TYR A 142 13.67 3.84 -3.34
CA TYR A 142 14.22 2.53 -3.69
C TYR A 142 14.45 2.44 -5.21
N THR A 143 15.27 1.48 -5.62
CA THR A 143 15.52 1.09 -7.00
C THR A 143 14.95 -0.31 -7.25
N PRO A 144 13.61 -0.44 -7.45
CA PRO A 144 12.98 -1.73 -7.67
C PRO A 144 13.25 -2.27 -9.08
N VAL A 145 13.31 -3.60 -9.19
CA VAL A 145 13.34 -4.36 -10.44
C VAL A 145 12.22 -5.40 -10.39
N LEU A 146 11.43 -5.49 -11.44
CA LEU A 146 10.32 -6.44 -11.55
C LEU A 146 10.78 -7.76 -12.16
N TYR A 147 10.41 -8.87 -11.54
CA TYR A 147 10.36 -10.18 -12.18
C TYR A 147 8.90 -10.65 -12.25
N TYR A 148 8.32 -10.64 -13.46
CA TYR A 148 6.92 -10.98 -13.70
C TYR A 148 6.77 -12.04 -14.82
N PRO A 149 7.05 -13.33 -14.52
CA PRO A 149 7.24 -14.35 -15.57
C PRO A 149 5.97 -14.75 -16.32
N LYS A 150 4.79 -14.56 -15.70
CA LYS A 150 3.49 -14.84 -16.33
C LYS A 150 2.49 -13.72 -16.10
N PRO A 151 2.57 -12.66 -16.92
CA PRO A 151 1.56 -11.62 -16.94
C PRO A 151 0.19 -12.18 -17.28
N THR A 152 -0.83 -11.78 -16.52
CA THR A 152 -2.22 -12.11 -16.84
C THR A 152 -2.75 -11.07 -17.84
N PRO A 153 -3.28 -11.48 -19.01
CA PRO A 153 -3.77 -10.57 -20.04
C PRO A 153 -5.13 -9.97 -19.65
N LYS A 154 -5.12 -9.12 -18.63
CA LYS A 154 -6.28 -8.33 -18.18
C LYS A 154 -5.86 -6.87 -18.10
N PRO A 155 -6.74 -5.93 -18.50
CA PRO A 155 -6.41 -4.50 -18.51
C PRO A 155 -5.87 -3.97 -17.18
N LEU A 156 -6.37 -4.46 -16.05
CA LEU A 156 -5.86 -4.08 -14.72
C LEU A 156 -4.35 -4.30 -14.59
N TYR A 157 -3.88 -5.53 -14.86
CA TYR A 157 -2.47 -5.89 -14.69
C TYR A 157 -1.58 -5.30 -15.78
N GLU A 158 -2.09 -5.22 -17.01
CA GLU A 158 -1.40 -4.56 -18.13
C GLU A 158 -1.16 -3.08 -17.81
N ASN A 159 -2.17 -2.39 -17.28
CA ASN A 159 -2.06 -0.99 -16.88
C ASN A 159 -1.08 -0.80 -15.72
N LEU A 160 -1.08 -1.70 -14.72
CA LEU A 160 -0.13 -1.64 -13.60
C LEU A 160 1.32 -1.88 -14.05
N ALA A 161 1.56 -2.87 -14.91
CA ALA A 161 2.87 -3.11 -15.50
C ALA A 161 3.32 -1.92 -16.36
N TYR A 162 2.41 -1.35 -17.15
CA TYR A 162 2.69 -0.14 -17.94
C TYR A 162 3.01 1.07 -17.06
N GLN A 163 2.33 1.25 -15.93
CA GLN A 163 2.68 2.31 -14.97
C GLN A 163 4.09 2.14 -14.41
N CYS A 164 4.49 0.92 -14.06
CA CYS A 164 5.86 0.63 -13.61
C CYS A 164 6.88 0.96 -14.71
N GLN A 165 6.60 0.56 -15.96
CA GLN A 165 7.42 0.93 -17.11
C GLN A 165 7.52 2.45 -17.30
N ARG A 166 6.41 3.19 -17.12
CA ARG A 166 6.39 4.66 -17.23
C ARG A 166 7.10 5.36 -16.07
N MET A 167 7.41 4.63 -15.02
CA MET A 167 8.26 5.06 -13.92
C MET A 167 9.71 4.55 -14.04
N GLU A 168 10.08 4.02 -15.21
CA GLU A 168 11.44 3.58 -15.50
C GLU A 168 11.90 2.42 -14.60
N ILE A 169 10.95 1.66 -14.03
CA ILE A 169 11.24 0.45 -13.27
C ILE A 169 11.62 -0.66 -14.27
N GLU A 170 12.83 -1.18 -14.13
CA GLU A 170 13.33 -2.28 -14.96
C GLU A 170 12.48 -3.54 -14.76
N THR A 171 12.23 -4.27 -15.84
CA THR A 171 11.62 -5.60 -15.78
C THR A 171 12.57 -6.62 -16.40
N ILE A 172 12.97 -7.61 -15.60
CA ILE A 172 13.79 -8.73 -16.06
C ILE A 172 12.91 -9.90 -16.47
N SER A 173 13.31 -10.59 -17.55
CA SER A 173 12.56 -11.72 -18.11
C SER A 173 12.98 -13.05 -17.48
N ASP A 174 14.25 -13.18 -17.12
CA ASP A 174 14.82 -14.39 -16.54
C ASP A 174 14.96 -14.25 -15.02
N CYS A 175 14.69 -15.34 -14.29
CA CYS A 175 14.90 -15.37 -12.86
C CYS A 175 16.40 -15.31 -12.57
N PRO A 176 16.90 -14.40 -11.72
CA PRO A 176 18.31 -14.35 -11.40
C PRO A 176 18.73 -15.60 -10.62
N SER A 177 19.96 -16.06 -10.85
CA SER A 177 20.56 -17.08 -9.99
C SER A 177 20.71 -16.55 -8.57
N ILE A 178 20.84 -17.45 -7.59
CA ILE A 178 21.01 -17.07 -6.17
C ILE A 178 22.20 -16.11 -5.97
N THR A 179 23.33 -16.40 -6.63
CA THR A 179 24.52 -15.54 -6.57
C THR A 179 24.26 -14.18 -7.21
N SER A 180 23.70 -14.15 -8.41
CA SER A 180 23.38 -12.89 -9.10
C SER A 180 22.41 -12.03 -8.31
N ALA A 181 21.41 -12.65 -7.69
CA ALA A 181 20.47 -11.96 -6.82
C ALA A 181 21.15 -11.35 -5.61
N ALA A 182 22.03 -12.10 -4.93
CA ALA A 182 22.77 -11.61 -3.76
C ALA A 182 23.72 -10.44 -4.09
N ASP A 183 24.27 -10.42 -5.30
CA ASP A 183 25.14 -9.33 -5.76
C ASP A 183 24.34 -8.09 -6.19
N SER A 184 23.14 -8.28 -6.75
CA SER A 184 22.37 -7.22 -7.41
C SER A 184 21.29 -6.57 -6.54
N TYR A 185 20.82 -7.27 -5.51
CA TYR A 185 19.68 -6.82 -4.69
C TYR A 185 19.98 -6.89 -3.20
N ASP A 186 19.31 -6.04 -2.45
CA ASP A 186 19.41 -5.95 -0.99
C ASP A 186 18.17 -6.56 -0.31
N LEU A 187 17.03 -6.63 -1.02
CA LEU A 187 15.74 -7.13 -0.54
C LEU A 187 14.99 -7.82 -1.68
N ILE A 188 14.25 -8.89 -1.36
CA ILE A 188 13.27 -9.50 -2.26
C ILE A 188 11.86 -9.29 -1.73
N VAL A 189 10.95 -8.82 -2.56
CA VAL A 189 9.51 -8.79 -2.29
C VAL A 189 8.87 -10.00 -2.94
N ASP A 190 8.31 -10.87 -2.11
CA ASP A 190 7.54 -12.03 -2.53
C ASP A 190 6.06 -11.64 -2.68
N ALA A 191 5.65 -11.45 -3.93
CA ALA A 191 4.29 -11.12 -4.33
C ALA A 191 3.74 -12.17 -5.33
N LEU A 192 4.16 -13.43 -5.19
CA LEU A 192 3.79 -14.50 -6.13
C LEU A 192 2.39 -15.05 -5.88
N PHE A 193 2.13 -15.56 -4.67
CA PHE A 193 0.94 -16.34 -4.37
C PHE A 193 0.28 -15.85 -3.07
N GLY A 194 -0.93 -15.29 -3.19
CA GLY A 194 -1.75 -14.93 -2.03
C GLY A 194 -2.66 -16.08 -1.57
N PHE A 195 -3.57 -15.79 -0.64
CA PHE A 195 -4.47 -16.77 -0.01
C PHE A 195 -5.41 -17.56 -0.95
N SER A 196 -5.60 -17.13 -2.20
CA SER A 196 -6.42 -17.83 -3.18
C SER A 196 -5.64 -18.86 -4.01
N PHE A 197 -4.32 -18.95 -3.82
CA PHE A 197 -3.49 -19.92 -4.50
C PHE A 197 -3.87 -21.35 -4.10
N LYS A 198 -3.77 -22.26 -5.08
CA LYS A 198 -3.97 -23.69 -4.89
C LYS A 198 -2.76 -24.43 -5.45
N PRO A 199 -2.06 -25.23 -4.65
CA PRO A 199 -0.94 -26.05 -5.13
C PRO A 199 -1.39 -27.06 -6.21
N PRO A 200 -0.45 -27.59 -7.02
CA PRO A 200 0.99 -27.36 -6.98
C PRO A 200 1.45 -26.07 -7.67
N VAL A 201 2.67 -25.64 -7.36
CA VAL A 201 3.35 -24.53 -8.06
C VAL A 201 3.59 -24.91 -9.52
N ARG A 202 3.25 -24.00 -10.45
CA ARG A 202 3.47 -24.22 -11.88
C ARG A 202 4.94 -24.07 -12.24
N THR A 203 5.39 -24.78 -13.28
CA THR A 203 6.80 -24.85 -13.72
C THR A 203 7.46 -23.49 -13.91
N ASP A 204 6.71 -22.51 -14.40
CA ASP A 204 7.24 -21.16 -14.66
C ASP A 204 7.67 -20.40 -13.39
N PHE A 205 7.18 -20.82 -12.22
CA PHE A 205 7.50 -20.19 -10.94
C PHE A 205 8.51 -21.01 -10.12
N VAL A 206 8.88 -22.21 -10.58
CA VAL A 206 9.87 -23.05 -9.88
C VAL A 206 11.20 -22.32 -9.68
N PRO A 207 11.78 -21.63 -10.69
CA PRO A 207 13.06 -20.93 -10.49
C PRO A 207 13.02 -19.87 -9.38
N VAL A 208 11.95 -19.09 -9.32
CA VAL A 208 11.82 -18.03 -8.30
C VAL A 208 11.49 -18.60 -6.93
N VAL A 209 10.70 -19.68 -6.85
CA VAL A 209 10.49 -20.38 -5.57
C VAL A 209 11.82 -20.93 -5.04
N GLU A 210 12.63 -21.54 -5.90
CA GLU A 210 13.97 -22.01 -5.49
C GLU A 210 14.89 -20.87 -5.04
N LEU A 211 14.85 -19.72 -5.72
CA LEU A 211 15.57 -18.53 -5.30
C LEU A 211 15.13 -18.09 -3.89
N LEU A 212 13.82 -17.97 -3.66
CA LEU A 212 13.25 -17.57 -2.36
C LEU A 212 13.61 -18.55 -1.23
N GLN A 213 13.69 -19.86 -1.52
CA GLN A 213 14.04 -20.88 -0.53
C GLN A 213 15.54 -20.87 -0.16
N LYS A 214 16.42 -20.52 -1.12
CA LYS A 214 17.87 -20.69 -0.97
C LYS A 214 18.64 -19.39 -0.72
N THR A 215 18.06 -18.24 -1.04
CA THR A 215 18.70 -16.93 -0.85
C THR A 215 19.01 -16.63 0.62
N LYS A 216 19.95 -15.71 0.84
CA LYS A 216 20.27 -15.12 2.16
C LYS A 216 19.81 -13.68 2.30
N LEU A 217 19.26 -13.09 1.24
CA LEU A 217 18.65 -11.78 1.29
C LEU A 217 17.39 -11.82 2.18
N PRO A 218 17.07 -10.71 2.89
CA PRO A 218 15.77 -10.60 3.52
C PRO A 218 14.66 -10.70 2.47
N ILE A 219 13.55 -11.31 2.88
CA ILE A 219 12.35 -11.44 2.06
C ILE A 219 11.19 -10.75 2.78
N ALA A 220 10.43 -9.94 2.04
CA ALA A 220 9.16 -9.37 2.46
C ALA A 220 8.01 -10.05 1.69
N SER A 221 7.22 -10.88 2.37
CA SER A 221 6.08 -11.56 1.73
C SER A 221 4.79 -10.76 1.86
N VAL A 222 4.11 -10.60 0.72
CA VAL A 222 2.82 -9.94 0.61
C VAL A 222 1.72 -10.95 0.90
N ASP A 223 0.92 -10.62 1.91
CA ASP A 223 -0.24 -11.35 2.41
C ASP A 223 0.05 -12.68 3.11
N ILE A 224 0.64 -13.62 2.36
CA ILE A 224 1.04 -14.96 2.79
C ILE A 224 2.39 -15.28 2.13
N PRO A 225 3.33 -15.95 2.81
CA PRO A 225 4.55 -16.42 2.16
C PRO A 225 4.23 -17.42 1.05
N SER A 226 4.70 -17.14 -0.16
CA SER A 226 4.31 -17.92 -1.34
C SER A 226 4.75 -19.38 -1.24
N GLY A 227 3.79 -20.31 -1.27
CA GLY A 227 4.05 -21.74 -1.14
C GLY A 227 3.66 -22.31 0.21
N TRP A 228 3.37 -21.46 1.21
CA TRP A 228 2.74 -21.91 2.45
C TRP A 228 1.29 -22.30 2.22
N ASP A 229 0.82 -23.26 3.01
CA ASP A 229 -0.60 -23.49 3.21
C ASP A 229 -1.21 -22.28 3.95
N VAL A 230 -2.43 -21.89 3.55
CA VAL A 230 -3.11 -20.68 4.06
C VAL A 230 -3.49 -20.80 5.53
N GLU A 231 -3.60 -22.02 6.05
CA GLU A 231 -4.02 -22.29 7.42
C GLU A 231 -2.90 -22.93 8.23
N GLU A 232 -2.23 -23.95 7.70
CA GLU A 232 -1.22 -24.73 8.41
C GLU A 232 0.20 -24.14 8.31
N GLY A 233 0.41 -23.15 7.44
CA GLY A 233 1.72 -22.53 7.21
C GLY A 233 2.65 -23.43 6.39
N LYS A 234 3.89 -23.60 6.85
CA LYS A 234 4.87 -24.45 6.14
C LYS A 234 4.43 -25.91 6.12
N LEU A 235 4.50 -26.51 4.94
CA LEU A 235 4.25 -27.94 4.76
C LEU A 235 5.55 -28.74 4.65
N ASN A 236 6.66 -28.09 4.26
CA ASN A 236 7.96 -28.70 4.09
C ASN A 236 9.07 -27.88 4.77
N ASP A 237 10.13 -28.55 5.22
CA ASP A 237 11.29 -27.87 5.83
C ASP A 237 12.02 -26.92 4.87
N CYS A 238 11.89 -27.14 3.56
CA CYS A 238 12.47 -26.27 2.54
C CYS A 238 11.63 -25.02 2.26
N ASP A 239 10.43 -24.88 2.84
CA ASP A 239 9.60 -23.70 2.64
C ASP A 239 10.30 -22.45 3.22
N MET A 240 10.32 -21.37 2.43
CA MET A 240 10.97 -20.12 2.79
C MET A 240 10.38 -19.52 4.08
N GLU A 241 11.21 -18.85 4.88
CA GLU A 241 10.77 -17.99 5.99
C GLU A 241 11.05 -16.54 5.62
N PRO A 242 10.04 -15.69 5.45
CA PRO A 242 10.31 -14.28 5.18
C PRO A 242 10.81 -13.56 6.43
N THR A 243 11.59 -12.51 6.23
CA THR A 243 12.00 -11.61 7.32
C THR A 243 10.85 -10.69 7.73
N LEU A 244 10.02 -10.29 6.77
CA LEU A 244 8.84 -9.46 6.96
C LEU A 244 7.61 -10.16 6.33
N LEU A 245 6.53 -10.30 7.10
CA LEU A 245 5.22 -10.70 6.60
C LEU A 245 4.27 -9.50 6.66
N ILE A 246 3.55 -9.21 5.57
CA ILE A 246 2.60 -8.10 5.49
C ILE A 246 1.21 -8.68 5.23
N SER A 247 0.45 -8.95 6.29
CA SER A 247 -0.93 -9.41 6.16
C SER A 247 -1.83 -8.28 5.66
N LEU A 248 -2.62 -8.55 4.62
CA LEU A 248 -3.58 -7.59 4.08
C LEU A 248 -4.99 -7.87 4.62
N THR A 249 -5.73 -6.80 4.94
CA THR A 249 -7.10 -6.83 5.48
C THR A 249 -7.18 -7.37 6.91
N ALA A 250 -6.77 -8.63 7.09
CA ALA A 250 -6.57 -9.31 8.37
C ALA A 250 -5.55 -10.45 8.16
N PRO A 251 -4.79 -10.88 9.19
CA PRO A 251 -3.89 -12.02 9.08
C PRO A 251 -4.64 -13.30 8.70
N LYS A 252 -4.02 -14.16 7.88
CA LYS A 252 -4.50 -15.52 7.62
C LYS A 252 -3.93 -16.48 8.66
N LEU A 253 -4.59 -17.63 8.87
CA LEU A 253 -4.22 -18.61 9.91
C LEU A 253 -2.75 -19.04 9.84
N CYS A 254 -2.19 -19.19 8.64
CA CYS A 254 -0.77 -19.49 8.44
C CYS A 254 0.18 -18.52 9.15
N ALA A 255 -0.22 -17.26 9.34
CA ALA A 255 0.60 -16.25 9.99
C ALA A 255 0.81 -16.54 11.49
N LYS A 256 0.04 -17.44 12.11
CA LYS A 256 0.35 -17.96 13.46
C LYS A 256 1.64 -18.76 13.51
N HIS A 257 2.06 -19.31 12.37
CA HIS A 257 3.28 -20.10 12.23
C HIS A 257 4.49 -19.26 11.82
N PHE A 258 4.28 -17.96 11.56
CA PHE A 258 5.34 -17.03 11.17
C PHE A 258 6.34 -16.84 12.31
N LYS A 259 7.63 -16.96 11.98
CA LYS A 259 8.75 -16.80 12.93
C LYS A 259 9.77 -15.75 12.47
N GLY A 260 9.46 -15.02 11.40
CA GLY A 260 10.27 -13.91 10.93
C GLY A 260 10.27 -12.74 11.92
N LYS A 261 11.00 -11.69 11.56
CA LYS A 261 11.32 -10.60 12.48
C LYS A 261 10.20 -9.57 12.62
N HIS A 262 9.48 -9.31 11.54
CA HIS A 262 8.48 -8.25 11.46
C HIS A 262 7.17 -8.80 10.90
N HIS A 263 6.05 -8.57 11.59
CA HIS A 263 4.72 -8.88 11.08
C HIS A 263 3.92 -7.58 11.04
N PHE A 264 3.57 -7.12 9.84
CA PHE A 264 2.74 -5.95 9.66
C PHE A 264 1.33 -6.32 9.22
N LEU A 265 0.36 -5.54 9.68
CA LEU A 265 -1.00 -5.50 9.17
C LEU A 265 -1.14 -4.26 8.28
N GLY A 266 -1.55 -4.48 7.04
CA GLY A 266 -1.85 -3.44 6.04
C GLY A 266 -3.27 -3.56 5.48
N GLY A 267 -3.61 -2.69 4.54
CA GLY A 267 -4.96 -2.67 3.97
C GLY A 267 -5.97 -1.98 4.90
N ARG A 268 -5.64 -0.75 5.31
CA ARG A 268 -6.50 0.10 6.16
C ARG A 268 -7.72 0.64 5.40
N PHE A 269 -8.62 -0.27 4.99
CA PHE A 269 -9.86 0.05 4.29
C PHE A 269 -11.07 -0.73 4.81
N VAL A 270 -10.89 -1.60 5.81
CA VAL A 270 -11.95 -2.47 6.34
C VAL A 270 -13.06 -1.64 6.98
N PRO A 271 -14.30 -1.67 6.45
CA PRO A 271 -15.41 -0.93 7.04
C PRO A 271 -15.75 -1.42 8.45
N PRO A 272 -16.12 -0.54 9.41
CA PRO A 272 -16.44 -0.97 10.77
C PRO A 272 -17.56 -2.01 10.87
N ALA A 273 -18.53 -1.98 9.95
CA ALA A 273 -19.60 -2.98 9.89
C ALA A 273 -19.07 -4.36 9.46
N LEU A 274 -18.14 -4.41 8.50
CA LEU A 274 -17.49 -5.65 8.06
C LEU A 274 -16.60 -6.22 9.16
N GLN A 275 -15.82 -5.35 9.83
CA GLN A 275 -15.00 -5.74 10.97
C GLN A 275 -15.83 -6.41 12.09
N ARG A 276 -17.03 -5.88 12.38
CA ARG A 276 -17.96 -6.52 13.32
C ARG A 276 -18.56 -7.81 12.79
N LYS A 277 -18.98 -7.86 11.52
CA LYS A 277 -19.58 -9.04 10.88
C LYS A 277 -18.68 -10.28 10.98
N TYR A 278 -17.37 -10.10 10.81
CA TYR A 278 -16.39 -11.20 10.84
C TYR A 278 -15.63 -11.31 12.17
N GLU A 279 -15.94 -10.46 13.15
CA GLU A 279 -15.28 -10.40 14.45
C GLU A 279 -13.75 -10.29 14.31
N LEU A 280 -13.29 -9.41 13.40
CA LEU A 280 -11.86 -9.36 13.04
C LEU A 280 -10.97 -8.86 14.19
N ASN A 281 -11.53 -8.05 15.10
CA ASN A 281 -10.80 -7.44 16.22
C ASN A 281 -9.51 -6.72 15.79
N LEU A 282 -9.57 -6.01 14.67
CA LEU A 282 -8.41 -5.29 14.13
C LEU A 282 -7.92 -4.21 15.12
N PRO A 283 -6.60 -4.11 15.36
CA PRO A 283 -6.04 -3.03 16.16
C PRO A 283 -6.26 -1.66 15.50
N THR A 284 -6.19 -0.61 16.31
CA THR A 284 -6.33 0.75 15.82
C THR A 284 -5.03 1.20 15.15
N TYR A 285 -5.11 1.51 13.85
CA TYR A 285 -3.99 2.10 13.12
C TYR A 285 -3.63 3.48 13.70
N PRO A 286 -2.34 3.74 14.00
CA PRO A 286 -1.93 5.02 14.57
C PRO A 286 -2.03 6.15 13.54
N GLY A 287 -2.67 7.26 13.92
CA GLY A 287 -2.74 8.47 13.08
C GLY A 287 -3.26 8.18 11.66
N ASN A 288 -2.47 8.58 10.66
CA ASN A 288 -2.71 8.37 9.22
C ASN A 288 -1.87 7.22 8.63
N GLU A 289 -1.32 6.34 9.47
CA GLU A 289 -0.52 5.21 9.00
C GLU A 289 -1.37 4.20 8.20
N MET A 290 -0.79 3.67 7.13
CA MET A 290 -1.41 2.69 6.24
C MET A 290 -1.16 1.24 6.67
N CYS A 291 -0.14 1.03 7.51
CA CYS A 291 0.23 -0.24 8.10
C CYS A 291 0.59 -0.07 9.58
N LEU A 292 0.54 -1.15 10.35
CA LEU A 292 1.00 -1.21 11.73
C LEU A 292 1.73 -2.53 11.97
N GLU A 293 2.68 -2.56 12.90
CA GLU A 293 3.36 -3.78 13.35
C GLU A 293 2.51 -4.50 14.40
N LEU A 294 2.44 -5.83 14.31
CA LEU A 294 1.68 -6.73 15.19
C LEU A 294 2.55 -7.35 16.30
#